data_AF-A0A7C2WGR7-F1
#
_entry.id   AF-A0A7C2WGR7-F1
#
_cell.length_a   1.000
_cell.length_b   1.000
_cell.length_c   1.000
_cell.angle_alpha   90.00
_cell.angle_beta   90.00
_cell.angle_gamma   90.00
#
_symmetry.space_group_name_H-M   'P 1'
#
loop_
_entity.id
_entity.type
_entity.pdbx_description
1 polymer ?
#
loop_
_entity_poly.entity_id
_entity_poly.type
_entity_poly.pdbx_seq_one_letter_code
_entity_poly.pdbx_strand_id
1 'polypeptide(L)'
;RLHLDDMILIKDNHLTVIGNIKEAVKIAKKKTLFSKKIEVEVSSVNEAVEAARAGADIIMLDNFTPKDVKKTVEKLRKERLRGKVLIEASGKINEENILEFAAAGVDIISLGSLTHSVKALDVSLEIIETKR
;
A
#
# COMPACT_ATOMS: atom_id res chain seq x y z
N ARG A 1 -1.76 -8.76 -1.05
CA ARG A 1 -1.86 -9.68 -2.22
C ARG A 1 -0.79 -10.75 -2.10
N LEU A 2 -1.06 -11.98 -2.56
CA LEU A 2 -0.11 -13.10 -2.59
C LEU A 2 0.56 -13.22 -3.97
N HIS A 3 -0.19 -12.99 -5.05
CA HIS A 3 0.29 -13.14 -6.43
C HIS A 3 -0.07 -11.93 -7.32
N LEU A 4 0.38 -11.96 -8.58
CA LEU A 4 0.15 -10.88 -9.56
C LEU A 4 -1.26 -10.85 -10.14
N ASP A 5 -2.03 -11.93 -10.01
CA ASP A 5 -3.40 -12.07 -10.51
C ASP A 5 -4.47 -11.72 -9.46
N ASP A 6 -4.10 -11.50 -8.19
CA ASP A 6 -5.02 -11.16 -7.11
C ASP A 6 -5.69 -9.79 -7.27
N MET A 7 -4.90 -8.79 -7.64
CA MET A 7 -5.32 -7.41 -7.87
C MET A 7 -4.29 -6.70 -8.75
N ILE A 8 -4.67 -5.60 -9.40
CA ILE A 8 -3.74 -4.83 -10.22
C ILE A 8 -2.99 -3.84 -9.33
N LEU A 9 -1.66 -3.92 -9.29
CA LEU A 9 -0.80 -2.86 -8.76
C LEU A 9 -0.14 -2.10 -9.91
N ILE A 10 -0.44 -0.82 -10.03
CA ILE A 10 0.21 0.10 -10.96
C ILE A 10 1.37 0.77 -10.23
N LYS A 11 2.59 0.36 -10.57
CA LYS A 11 3.85 0.96 -10.10
C LYS A 11 4.40 2.05 -11.03
N ASP A 12 5.40 2.78 -10.54
CA ASP A 12 6.27 3.70 -11.29
C ASP A 12 6.70 3.21 -12.69
N ASN A 13 7.11 1.95 -12.80
CA ASN A 13 7.53 1.35 -14.08
C ASN A 13 6.37 1.30 -15.10
N HIS A 14 5.14 1.02 -14.64
CA HIS A 14 3.97 1.02 -15.51
C HIS A 14 3.64 2.45 -15.97
N LEU A 15 3.77 3.42 -15.07
CA LEU A 15 3.55 4.83 -15.38
C LEU A 15 4.59 5.36 -16.37
N THR A 16 5.84 4.90 -16.28
CA THR A 16 6.91 5.24 -17.23
C THR A 16 6.59 4.76 -18.65
N VAL A 17 5.96 3.59 -18.79
CA VAL A 17 5.58 3.02 -20.10
C VAL A 17 4.29 3.64 -20.65
N ILE A 18 3.29 3.88 -19.79
CA ILE A 18 1.95 4.36 -20.21
C ILE A 18 1.90 5.90 -20.30
N GLY A 19 2.70 6.58 -19.50
CA GLY A 19 2.88 8.03 -19.49
C GLY A 19 2.18 8.77 -18.34
N ASN A 20 0.97 8.37 -17.93
CA ASN A 20 0.27 9.03 -16.81
C ASN A 20 -0.68 8.10 -16.04
N ILE A 21 -1.00 8.49 -14.81
CA ILE A 21 -1.84 7.73 -13.87
C ILE A 21 -3.25 7.56 -14.41
N LYS A 22 -3.86 8.64 -14.93
CA LYS A 22 -5.23 8.61 -15.44
C LYS A 22 -5.41 7.53 -16.52
N GLU A 23 -4.52 7.46 -17.50
CA GLU A 23 -4.60 6.48 -18.57
C GLU A 23 -4.27 5.07 -18.07
N ALA A 24 -3.29 4.92 -17.18
CA ALA A 24 -2.95 3.62 -16.59
C ALA A 24 -4.13 3.00 -15.84
N VAL A 25 -4.81 3.78 -14.98
CA VAL A 25 -6.01 3.34 -14.26
C VAL A 25 -7.16 3.04 -15.22
N LYS A 26 -7.34 3.85 -16.27
CA LYS A 26 -8.37 3.61 -17.29
C LYS A 26 -8.14 2.30 -18.05
N ILE A 27 -6.91 2.01 -18.44
CA ILE A 27 -6.53 0.74 -19.08
C ILE A 27 -6.78 -0.43 -18.12
N ALA A 28 -6.34 -0.31 -16.87
CA ALA A 28 -6.54 -1.33 -15.84
C ALA A 28 -8.03 -1.64 -15.64
N LYS A 29 -8.88 -0.61 -15.51
CA LYS A 29 -10.34 -0.77 -15.39
C LYS A 29 -10.98 -1.47 -16.59
N LYS A 30 -10.49 -1.20 -17.80
CA LYS A 30 -11.02 -1.83 -19.03
C LYS A 30 -10.62 -3.30 -19.15
N LYS A 31 -9.47 -3.69 -18.59
CA LYS A 31 -8.89 -5.03 -18.74
C LYS A 31 -9.16 -5.96 -17.55
N THR A 32 -9.56 -5.41 -16.41
CA THR A 32 -9.79 -6.17 -15.18
C THR A 32 -11.24 -6.61 -15.02
N LEU A 33 -11.46 -7.64 -14.22
CA LEU A 33 -12.79 -8.05 -13.79
C LEU A 33 -13.30 -7.10 -12.69
N PHE A 34 -14.62 -6.90 -12.63
CA PHE A 34 -15.25 -6.02 -11.63
C PHE A 34 -14.95 -6.40 -10.17
N SER A 35 -14.53 -7.64 -9.92
CA SER A 35 -14.18 -8.16 -8.60
C SER A 35 -12.74 -7.83 -8.16
N LYS A 36 -11.89 -7.35 -9.06
CA LYS A 36 -10.47 -7.10 -8.82
C LYS A 36 -10.23 -5.62 -8.51
N LYS A 37 -9.52 -5.34 -7.42
CA LYS A 37 -9.12 -3.98 -7.04
C LYS A 37 -7.95 -3.47 -7.89
N ILE A 38 -7.85 -2.15 -8.00
CA ILE A 38 -6.75 -1.43 -8.62
C ILE A 38 -6.07 -0.59 -7.55
N GLU A 39 -4.80 -0.90 -7.30
CA GLU A 39 -3.91 -0.16 -6.45
C GLU A 39 -2.94 0.67 -7.31
N VAL A 40 -2.65 1.90 -6.89
CA VAL A 40 -1.69 2.78 -7.57
C VAL A 40 -0.64 3.25 -6.58
N GLU A 41 0.62 2.98 -6.91
CA GLU A 41 1.79 3.53 -6.20
C GLU A 41 2.00 4.98 -6.63
N VAL A 42 2.16 5.87 -5.65
CA VAL A 42 2.35 7.30 -5.87
C VAL A 42 3.47 7.83 -5.00
N SER A 43 4.16 8.85 -5.52
CA SER A 43 5.31 9.51 -4.90
C SER A 43 5.02 10.94 -4.44
N SER A 44 3.83 11.48 -4.75
CA SER A 44 3.42 12.83 -4.34
C SER A 44 1.95 12.96 -3.99
N VAL A 45 1.62 14.01 -3.21
CA VAL A 45 0.23 14.36 -2.84
C VAL A 45 -0.65 14.59 -4.08
N ASN A 46 -0.07 15.18 -5.13
CA ASN A 46 -0.80 15.48 -6.37
C ASN A 46 -1.13 14.20 -7.14
N GLU A 47 -0.19 13.26 -7.22
CA GLU A 47 -0.41 11.94 -7.81
C GLU A 47 -1.47 11.15 -7.04
N ALA A 48 -1.48 11.22 -5.71
CA ALA A 48 -2.54 10.60 -4.90
C ALA A 48 -3.93 11.14 -5.27
N VAL A 49 -4.07 12.46 -5.43
CA VAL A 49 -5.33 13.08 -5.87
C VAL A 49 -5.69 12.66 -7.29
N GLU A 50 -4.72 12.57 -8.21
CA GLU A 50 -4.93 12.11 -9.58
C GLU A 50 -5.42 10.66 -9.60
N ALA A 51 -4.75 9.76 -8.87
CA ALA A 51 -5.12 8.34 -8.74
C ALA A 51 -6.54 8.18 -8.18
N ALA A 52 -6.89 8.93 -7.13
CA ALA A 52 -8.23 8.94 -6.57
C ALA A 52 -9.28 9.40 -7.58
N ARG A 53 -9.00 10.44 -8.37
CA ARG A 53 -9.92 10.95 -9.41
C ARG A 53 -10.05 10.00 -10.59
N ALA A 54 -8.98 9.30 -10.97
CA ALA A 54 -9.02 8.22 -11.95
C ALA A 54 -9.81 6.99 -11.43
N GLY A 55 -9.98 6.93 -10.11
CA GLY A 55 -10.78 5.95 -9.38
C GLY A 55 -10.03 4.66 -9.12
N ALA A 56 -8.76 4.78 -8.73
CA ALA A 56 -8.08 3.70 -8.02
C ALA A 56 -8.89 3.29 -6.77
N ASP A 57 -8.86 2.01 -6.41
CA ASP A 57 -9.48 1.51 -5.17
C ASP A 57 -8.56 1.75 -3.97
N ILE A 58 -7.24 1.65 -4.20
CA ILE A 58 -6.19 1.79 -3.18
C ILE A 58 -5.11 2.73 -3.72
N ILE A 59 -4.61 3.60 -2.87
CA ILE A 59 -3.46 4.46 -3.15
C ILE A 59 -2.34 4.10 -2.18
N MET A 60 -1.23 3.64 -2.72
CA MET A 60 -0.02 3.33 -1.96
C MET A 60 0.91 4.54 -1.98
N LEU A 61 1.12 5.14 -0.80
CA LEU A 61 2.06 6.23 -0.57
C LEU A 61 3.45 5.64 -0.34
N ASP A 62 4.26 5.58 -1.39
CA ASP A 62 5.60 4.97 -1.32
C ASP A 62 6.64 5.95 -0.77
N ASN A 63 7.32 5.56 0.30
CA ASN A 63 8.40 6.30 0.95
C ASN A 63 7.98 7.69 1.48
N PHE A 64 6.70 7.90 1.79
CA PHE A 64 6.21 9.15 2.41
C PHE A 64 6.66 9.26 3.87
N THR A 65 6.85 10.49 4.35
CA THR A 65 6.95 10.74 5.79
C THR A 65 5.55 10.75 6.44
N PRO A 66 5.41 10.49 7.75
CA PRO A 66 4.11 10.61 8.44
C PRO A 66 3.43 11.97 8.25
N LYS A 67 4.24 13.04 8.18
CA LYS A 67 3.75 14.39 7.88
C LYS A 67 3.15 14.50 6.48
N ASP A 68 3.80 13.91 5.49
CA ASP A 68 3.30 13.95 4.10
C ASP A 68 2.08 13.05 3.93
N VAL A 69 2.03 11.89 4.62
CA VAL A 69 0.82 11.06 4.70
C VAL A 69 -0.35 11.88 5.24
N LYS A 70 -0.16 12.58 6.36
CA LYS A 70 -1.21 13.42 6.95
C LYS A 70 -1.70 14.50 5.98
N LYS A 71 -0.77 15.19 5.28
CA LYS A 71 -1.12 16.16 4.24
C LYS A 71 -1.93 15.51 3.11
N THR A 72 -1.55 14.33 2.66
CA THR A 72 -2.28 13.59 1.61
C THR A 72 -3.70 13.26 2.06
N VAL A 73 -3.87 12.73 3.27
CA VAL A 73 -5.18 12.41 3.83
C VAL A 73 -6.05 13.66 3.96
N GLU A 74 -5.51 14.77 4.46
CA GLU A 74 -6.20 16.06 4.55
C GLU A 74 -6.60 16.61 3.18
N LYS A 75 -5.70 16.53 2.19
CA LYS A 75 -5.97 16.95 0.81
C LYS A 75 -7.08 16.11 0.19
N LEU A 76 -7.04 14.78 0.35
CA LEU A 76 -8.10 13.89 -0.14
C LEU A 76 -9.44 14.14 0.56
N ARG A 77 -9.46 14.50 1.85
CA ARG A 77 -10.68 14.92 2.55
C ARG A 77 -11.24 16.22 1.97
N LYS A 78 -10.39 17.22 1.77
CA LYS A 78 -10.77 18.52 1.17
C LYS A 78 -11.38 18.35 -0.22
N GLU A 79 -10.85 17.42 -1.01
CA GLU A 79 -11.34 17.10 -2.36
C GLU A 79 -12.56 16.14 -2.36
N ARG A 80 -13.07 15.73 -1.19
CA ARG A 80 -14.15 14.74 -1.03
C ARG A 80 -13.84 13.38 -1.69
N LEU A 81 -12.57 12.99 -1.67
CA LEU A 81 -12.06 11.74 -2.24
C LEU A 81 -11.71 10.68 -1.19
N ARG A 82 -11.43 11.07 0.06
CA ARG A 82 -10.96 10.15 1.12
C ARG A 82 -11.88 8.94 1.35
N GLY A 83 -13.20 9.10 1.21
CA GLY A 83 -14.16 8.00 1.38
C GLY A 83 -14.31 7.09 0.16
N LYS A 84 -13.58 7.36 -0.93
CA LYS A 84 -13.67 6.59 -2.19
C LYS A 84 -12.46 5.69 -2.41
N VAL A 85 -11.44 5.80 -1.58
CA VAL A 85 -10.14 5.13 -1.73
C VAL A 85 -9.64 4.65 -0.38
N LEU A 86 -8.98 3.50 -0.36
CA LEU A 86 -8.13 3.09 0.76
C LEU A 86 -6.74 3.70 0.60
N ILE A 87 -6.12 4.07 1.71
CA ILE A 87 -4.76 4.61 1.74
C ILE A 87 -3.83 3.59 2.37
N GLU A 88 -2.82 3.17 1.63
CA GLU A 88 -1.72 2.36 2.11
C GLU A 88 -0.46 3.22 2.28
N ALA A 89 0.28 3.05 3.38
CA ALA A 89 1.65 3.55 3.50
C ALA A 89 2.64 2.39 3.37
N SER A 90 3.70 2.60 2.58
CA SER A 90 4.77 1.63 2.38
C SER A 90 6.13 2.32 2.28
N GLY A 91 7.20 1.56 2.51
CA GLY A 91 8.58 2.02 2.42
C GLY A 91 9.08 2.75 3.67
N LYS A 92 10.27 2.37 4.16
CA LYS A 92 10.96 2.98 5.33
C LYS A 92 10.15 3.00 6.63
N ILE A 93 9.17 2.10 6.78
CA ILE A 93 8.38 1.94 8.01
C ILE A 93 9.04 0.86 8.88
N ASN A 94 9.10 1.08 10.19
CA ASN A 94 9.67 0.18 11.19
C ASN A 94 8.89 0.25 12.52
N GLU A 95 9.29 -0.52 13.52
CA GLU A 95 8.63 -0.57 14.83
C GLU A 95 8.58 0.79 15.54
N GLU A 96 9.61 1.62 15.35
CA GLU A 96 9.72 2.92 16.01
C GLU A 96 8.74 3.95 15.44
N ASN A 97 8.46 3.90 14.13
CA ASN A 97 7.65 4.91 13.44
C ASN A 97 6.26 4.46 13.01
N ILE A 98 5.93 3.16 13.13
CA ILE A 98 4.66 2.60 12.64
C ILE A 98 3.42 3.29 13.23
N LEU A 99 3.48 3.67 14.52
CA LEU A 99 2.37 4.33 15.20
C LEU A 99 2.11 5.74 14.65
N GLU A 100 3.15 6.44 14.17
CA GLU A 100 3.00 7.76 13.55
C GLU A 100 2.29 7.66 12.20
N PHE A 101 2.59 6.64 11.41
CA PHE A 101 1.89 6.36 10.15
C PHE A 101 0.42 6.02 10.39
N ALA A 102 0.12 5.19 11.39
CA ALA A 102 -1.25 4.86 11.77
C ALA A 102 -2.03 6.12 12.20
N ALA A 103 -1.43 6.96 13.05
CA ALA A 103 -2.02 8.21 13.51
C ALA A 103 -2.20 9.24 12.37
N ALA A 104 -1.40 9.16 11.30
CA ALA A 104 -1.54 10.02 10.11
C ALA A 104 -2.79 9.70 9.27
N GLY A 105 -3.47 8.57 9.51
CA GLY A 105 -4.81 8.27 8.99
C GLY A 105 -4.84 7.38 7.74
N VAL A 106 -3.81 6.55 7.56
CA VAL A 106 -3.84 5.44 6.59
C VAL A 106 -4.78 4.32 7.02
N ASP A 107 -5.24 3.53 6.06
CA ASP A 107 -6.07 2.35 6.29
C ASP A 107 -5.21 1.07 6.36
N ILE A 108 -4.07 1.07 5.66
CA ILE A 108 -3.17 -0.08 5.51
C ILE A 108 -1.72 0.40 5.72
N ILE A 109 -0.92 -0.43 6.39
CA ILE A 109 0.54 -0.25 6.47
C ILE A 109 1.18 -1.54 5.98
N SER A 110 2.04 -1.46 4.97
CA SER A 110 2.81 -2.60 4.48
C SER A 110 4.29 -2.50 4.85
N LEU A 111 4.81 -3.61 5.37
CA LEU A 111 6.16 -3.73 5.90
C LEU A 111 6.84 -4.90 5.22
N GLY A 112 7.77 -4.63 4.31
CA GLY A 112 8.56 -5.70 3.68
C GLY A 112 9.39 -6.48 4.71
N SER A 113 9.88 -5.81 5.76
CA SER A 113 10.76 -6.39 6.78
C SER A 113 10.17 -7.61 7.51
N LEU A 114 8.83 -7.70 7.55
CA LEU A 114 8.10 -8.84 8.12
C LEU A 114 8.34 -10.16 7.39
N THR A 115 8.92 -10.14 6.18
CA THR A 115 9.21 -11.35 5.41
C THR A 115 10.68 -11.48 5.00
N HIS A 116 11.35 -10.39 4.61
CA HIS A 116 12.75 -10.46 4.15
C HIS A 116 13.80 -10.19 5.23
N SER A 117 13.42 -9.80 6.45
CA SER A 117 14.35 -9.43 7.53
C SER A 117 13.97 -10.02 8.89
N VAL A 118 13.32 -11.18 8.88
CA VAL A 118 12.87 -11.84 10.11
C VAL A 118 14.02 -12.50 10.87
N LYS A 119 14.02 -12.32 12.18
CA LYS A 119 14.83 -13.15 13.09
C LYS A 119 14.01 -14.38 13.47
N ALA A 120 14.48 -15.57 13.11
CA ALA A 120 13.84 -16.81 13.49
C ALA A 120 13.83 -16.97 15.02
N LEU A 121 12.75 -17.57 15.55
CA LEU A 121 12.69 -17.97 16.95
C LEU A 121 13.67 -19.12 17.18
N ASP A 122 14.43 -19.05 18.27
CA ASP A 122 15.27 -20.16 18.69
C ASP A 122 14.40 -21.20 19.41
N VAL A 123 14.27 -22.38 18.81
CA VAL A 123 13.37 -23.44 19.29
C VAL A 123 14.16 -24.75 19.35
N SER A 124 14.04 -25.44 20.48
CA SER A 124 14.59 -26.79 20.67
C SER A 124 13.49 -27.76 21.12
N LEU A 125 13.70 -29.04 20.83
CA LEU A 125 12.84 -30.14 21.27
C LEU A 125 13.68 -31.09 22.13
N GLU A 126 13.29 -31.25 23.38
CA GLU A 126 13.89 -32.22 24.29
C GLU A 126 12.93 -33.40 24.49
N ILE A 127 13.38 -34.60 24.13
CA ILE A 127 12.61 -35.83 24.34
C ILE A 127 12.99 -36.39 25.70
N ILE A 128 12.01 -36.51 26.60
CA ILE A 128 12.19 -37.13 27.91
C ILE A 128 11.57 -38.53 27.95
N GLU A 129 12.25 -39.45 28.63
CA GLU A 129 11.77 -40.82 28.81
C GLU A 129 10.70 -40.84 29.93
N THR A 130 9.51 -41.36 29.62
CA THR A 130 8.44 -41.50 30.62
C THR A 130 8.48 -42.91 31.21
N LYS A 131 8.53 -43.05 32.54
CA LYS A 131 8.38 -44.37 33.19
C LYS A 131 6.96 -44.89 32.93
N ARG A 132 6.86 -46.05 32.27
CA ARG A 132 5.63 -46.87 32.25
C ARG A 132 5.44 -47.60 33.56
#